data_AF-A0A7R9QJG6-F1
#
_entry.id   AF-A0A7R9QJG6-F1
#
_cell.length_a   1.000
_cell.length_b   1.000
_cell.length_c   1.000
_cell.angle_alpha   90.00
_cell.angle_beta   90.00
_cell.angle_gamma   90.00
#
_symmetry.space_group_name_H-M   'P 1'
#
loop_
_entity.id
_entity.type
_entity.pdbx_description
1 polymer ?
#
loop_
_entity_poly.entity_id
_entity_poly.type
_entity_poly.pdbx_seq_one_letter_code
_entity_poly.pdbx_strand_id
1 'polypeptide(L)'
;LHNNRFDTSIGGLIFSNQFIQISSYLPSNNVYGLGENTHPSLRHDLNYKTWPIFTKDNAPETNDEKNNYGQHPFYTVLESNGNSHGILLLNSNAMEYTLMPAPAMSVKTIGGILDFFVFIGDNPEHVIQLYTSLIGRTFMPSFWAFGFQLSKWNYKDLNEVKATVERQIKHQIPYVRPDCNSS
;
A
#
# COMPACT_ATOMS: atom_id res chain seq x y z
N LEU A 1 4.98 -25.97 -9.10
CA LEU A 1 5.21 -24.94 -8.06
C LEU A 1 6.66 -24.50 -8.17
N HIS A 2 6.92 -23.24 -8.53
CA HIS A 2 8.28 -22.70 -8.56
C HIS A 2 8.77 -22.56 -7.11
N ASN A 3 9.93 -23.14 -6.83
CA ASN A 3 10.57 -23.08 -5.51
C ASN A 3 11.42 -21.81 -5.34
N ASN A 4 11.38 -20.92 -6.34
CA ASN A 4 12.15 -19.69 -6.40
C ASN A 4 11.24 -18.50 -6.08
N ARG A 5 11.69 -17.64 -5.17
CA ARG A 5 10.90 -16.52 -4.63
C ARG A 5 10.87 -15.31 -5.57
N PHE A 6 11.88 -15.18 -6.43
CA PHE A 6 11.97 -14.13 -7.42
C PHE A 6 12.70 -14.65 -8.66
N ASP A 7 11.93 -15.11 -9.66
CA ASP A 7 12.47 -15.71 -10.89
C ASP A 7 12.08 -14.86 -12.10
N THR A 8 13.07 -14.16 -12.68
CA THR A 8 12.86 -13.23 -13.78
C THR A 8 13.02 -13.85 -15.17
N SER A 9 13.03 -15.17 -15.29
CA SER A 9 13.26 -15.86 -16.56
C SER A 9 12.08 -15.82 -17.54
N ILE A 10 10.86 -15.49 -17.06
CA ILE A 10 9.61 -15.51 -17.86
C ILE A 10 9.54 -14.43 -18.95
N GLY A 11 10.12 -13.27 -18.70
CA GLY A 11 9.95 -12.09 -19.54
C GLY A 11 11.22 -11.27 -19.47
N GLY A 12 12.03 -11.35 -20.53
CA GLY A 12 13.35 -10.72 -20.60
C GLY A 12 13.34 -9.23 -20.21
N LEU A 13 14.51 -8.74 -19.81
CA LEU A 13 14.69 -7.36 -19.40
C LEU A 13 14.63 -6.42 -20.61
N ILE A 14 13.69 -5.48 -20.61
CA ILE A 14 13.71 -4.32 -21.50
C ILE A 14 14.24 -3.14 -20.69
N PHE A 15 15.29 -2.50 -21.18
CA PHE A 15 15.87 -1.33 -20.51
C PHE A 15 16.15 -0.24 -21.54
N SER A 16 15.32 0.79 -21.53
CA SER A 16 15.45 1.98 -22.37
C SER A 16 15.25 3.24 -21.53
N ASN A 17 15.59 4.40 -22.09
CA ASN A 17 15.59 5.67 -21.35
C ASN A 17 14.25 6.02 -20.69
N GLN A 18 13.12 5.66 -21.32
CA GLN A 18 11.78 5.98 -20.83
C GLN A 18 10.83 4.77 -20.78
N PHE A 19 11.40 3.56 -20.81
CA PHE A 19 10.63 2.34 -20.68
C PHE A 19 11.54 1.23 -20.17
N ILE A 20 11.27 0.78 -18.96
CA ILE A 20 11.94 -0.34 -18.31
C ILE A 20 10.88 -1.36 -17.95
N GLN A 21 11.09 -2.62 -18.34
CA GLN A 21 10.19 -3.72 -18.03
C GLN A 21 10.99 -4.91 -17.49
N ILE A 22 10.48 -5.48 -16.40
CA ILE A 22 10.95 -6.75 -15.86
C ILE A 22 9.75 -7.56 -15.39
N SER A 23 9.79 -8.87 -15.62
CA SER A 23 8.74 -9.79 -15.17
C SER A 23 9.33 -10.84 -14.25
N SER A 24 8.55 -11.34 -13.30
CA SER A 24 8.95 -12.41 -12.40
C SER A 24 7.81 -13.40 -12.18
N TYR A 25 8.14 -14.68 -12.04
CA TYR A 25 7.21 -15.67 -11.49
C TYR A 25 7.05 -15.45 -9.98
N LEU A 26 5.86 -15.76 -9.49
CA LEU A 26 5.49 -15.75 -8.09
C LEU A 26 5.34 -17.20 -7.61
N PRO A 27 5.83 -17.55 -6.40
CA PRO A 27 5.74 -18.92 -5.89
C PRO A 27 4.32 -19.30 -5.42
N SER A 28 3.39 -18.33 -5.34
CA SER A 28 2.04 -18.50 -4.80
C SER A 28 1.06 -17.48 -5.39
N ASN A 29 -0.24 -17.80 -5.30
CA ASN A 29 -1.34 -16.89 -5.68
C ASN A 29 -1.66 -15.84 -4.60
N ASN A 30 -1.05 -15.95 -3.42
CA ASN A 30 -1.37 -15.12 -2.27
C ASN A 30 -0.50 -13.87 -2.25
N VAL A 31 -0.84 -12.90 -3.10
CA VAL A 31 -0.12 -11.61 -3.24
C VAL A 31 -0.91 -10.50 -2.54
N TYR A 32 -0.20 -9.62 -1.82
CA TYR A 32 -0.77 -8.52 -1.03
C TYR A 32 0.10 -7.26 -1.13
N GLY A 33 -0.47 -6.06 -0.99
CA GLY A 33 0.26 -4.79 -1.07
C GLY A 33 0.00 -4.05 -2.38
N LEU A 34 0.99 -3.34 -2.91
CA LEU A 34 0.88 -2.34 -3.97
C LEU A 34 -0.02 -1.15 -3.56
N GLY A 35 0.15 -0.01 -4.22
CA GLY A 35 -0.75 1.12 -4.01
C GLY A 35 -0.15 2.49 -4.33
N GLU A 36 -0.94 3.55 -4.20
CA GLU A 36 -2.31 3.54 -3.68
C GLU A 36 -3.36 3.38 -4.80
N ASN A 37 -4.21 2.36 -4.68
CA ASN A 37 -5.33 2.05 -5.58
C ASN A 37 -6.50 1.47 -4.76
N THR A 38 -7.72 1.46 -5.30
CA THR A 38 -8.86 0.80 -4.63
C THR A 38 -8.92 -0.68 -4.99
N HIS A 39 -8.31 -1.53 -4.18
CA HIS A 39 -8.38 -2.98 -4.39
C HIS A 39 -9.72 -3.57 -3.94
N PRO A 40 -10.39 -4.42 -4.74
CA PRO A 40 -11.67 -5.05 -4.36
C PRO A 40 -11.53 -6.08 -3.23
N SER A 41 -10.33 -6.61 -3.03
CA SER A 41 -9.99 -7.53 -1.95
C SER A 41 -8.56 -7.32 -1.49
N LEU A 42 -8.25 -7.74 -0.26
CA LEU A 42 -6.89 -7.68 0.28
C LEU A 42 -5.91 -8.56 -0.51
N ARG A 43 -6.31 -9.81 -0.80
CA ARG A 43 -5.57 -10.68 -1.73
C ARG A 43 -5.84 -10.21 -3.15
N HIS A 44 -4.78 -10.02 -3.93
CA HIS A 44 -4.89 -9.62 -5.33
C HIS A 44 -5.54 -10.70 -6.21
N ASP A 45 -6.27 -10.25 -7.23
CA ASP A 45 -6.67 -11.07 -8.38
C ASP A 45 -5.53 -11.08 -9.40
N LEU A 46 -5.07 -12.27 -9.79
CA LEU A 46 -3.99 -12.45 -10.75
C LEU A 46 -4.48 -12.55 -12.20
N ASN A 47 -5.77 -12.36 -12.47
CA ASN A 47 -6.32 -12.46 -13.81
C ASN A 47 -6.13 -11.19 -14.66
N TYR A 48 -4.89 -10.96 -15.11
CA TYR A 48 -4.51 -9.85 -15.99
C TYR A 48 -4.88 -8.46 -15.45
N LYS A 49 -4.77 -8.28 -14.13
CA LYS A 49 -5.01 -7.01 -13.46
C LYS A 49 -3.80 -6.10 -13.55
N THR A 50 -4.01 -4.82 -13.87
CA THR A 50 -2.93 -3.83 -13.96
C THR A 50 -3.19 -2.69 -12.98
N TRP A 51 -2.21 -2.44 -12.11
CA TRP A 51 -2.27 -1.40 -11.10
C TRP A 51 -1.27 -0.28 -11.43
N PRO A 52 -1.73 0.87 -11.95
CA PRO A 52 -0.87 2.02 -12.17
C PRO A 52 -0.53 2.67 -10.82
N ILE A 53 0.72 3.12 -10.70
CA ILE A 53 1.26 3.80 -9.52
C ILE A 53 1.87 5.12 -9.97
N PHE A 54 1.19 6.20 -9.60
CA PHE A 54 1.66 7.58 -9.71
C PHE A 54 0.77 8.45 -8.83
N THR A 55 1.35 9.33 -8.02
CA THR A 55 0.57 10.14 -7.08
C THR A 55 -0.42 11.05 -7.82
N LYS A 56 -1.72 10.92 -7.54
CA LYS A 56 -2.78 11.72 -8.15
C LYS A 56 -3.92 11.97 -7.17
N ASP A 57 -4.42 13.20 -7.18
CA ASP A 57 -5.66 13.55 -6.48
C ASP A 57 -6.85 12.95 -7.23
N ASN A 58 -7.23 11.73 -6.81
CA ASN A 58 -8.39 11.00 -7.31
C ASN A 58 -9.17 10.46 -6.11
N ALA A 59 -10.49 10.65 -6.12
CA ALA A 59 -11.34 10.03 -5.12
C ALA A 59 -11.31 8.49 -5.27
N PRO A 60 -11.19 7.72 -4.17
CA PRO A 60 -11.29 6.26 -4.24
C PRO A 60 -12.68 5.82 -4.73
N GLU A 61 -12.72 5.18 -5.89
CA GLU A 61 -13.93 4.57 -6.45
C GLU A 61 -13.88 3.04 -6.31
N THR A 62 -15.05 2.41 -6.11
CA THR A 62 -15.13 0.94 -5.99
C THR A 62 -14.92 0.28 -7.36
N ASN A 63 -14.12 -0.79 -7.40
CA ASN A 63 -13.78 -1.53 -8.62
C ASN A 63 -13.07 -0.68 -9.68
N ASP A 64 -12.27 0.27 -9.23
CA ASP A 64 -11.52 1.16 -10.11
C ASP A 64 -10.02 0.89 -9.99
N GLU A 65 -9.37 0.67 -11.12
CA GLU A 65 -7.94 0.39 -11.25
C GLU A 65 -7.13 1.70 -11.39
N LYS A 66 -7.69 2.84 -11.02
CA LYS A 66 -6.99 4.14 -11.04
C LYS A 66 -5.95 4.24 -9.92
N ASN A 67 -4.90 4.98 -10.20
CA ASN A 67 -3.91 5.46 -9.24
C ASN A 67 -4.50 6.57 -8.36
N ASN A 68 -4.19 6.55 -7.06
CA ASN A 68 -4.66 7.53 -6.07
C ASN A 68 -3.47 8.30 -5.47
N TYR A 69 -3.58 8.71 -4.21
CA TYR A 69 -2.72 9.73 -3.58
C TYR A 69 -1.28 9.26 -3.38
N GLY A 70 -1.09 8.02 -2.90
CA GLY A 70 0.21 7.46 -2.56
C GLY A 70 0.90 6.66 -3.67
N GLN A 71 2.21 6.44 -3.49
CA GLN A 71 3.05 5.58 -4.32
C GLN A 71 3.82 4.59 -3.45
N HIS A 72 3.39 3.32 -3.50
CA HIS A 72 3.88 2.21 -2.70
C HIS A 72 4.18 0.99 -3.58
N PRO A 73 5.34 0.99 -4.26
CA PRO A 73 5.82 -0.13 -5.08
C PRO A 73 6.38 -1.29 -4.22
N PHE A 74 5.59 -1.74 -3.24
CA PHE A 74 5.93 -2.83 -2.33
C PHE A 74 4.80 -3.84 -2.25
N TYR A 75 5.13 -5.13 -2.37
CA TYR A 75 4.18 -6.21 -2.19
C TYR A 75 4.79 -7.36 -1.40
N THR A 76 3.93 -8.22 -0.86
CA THR A 76 4.30 -9.44 -0.15
C THR A 76 3.60 -10.64 -0.76
N VAL A 77 4.23 -11.80 -0.64
CA VAL A 77 3.70 -13.08 -1.11
C VAL A 77 3.75 -14.08 0.04
N LEU A 78 2.61 -14.68 0.34
CA LEU A 78 2.49 -15.76 1.32
C LEU A 78 2.68 -17.12 0.62
N GLU A 79 3.72 -17.84 1.00
CA GLU A 79 4.03 -19.17 0.50
C GLU A 79 3.14 -20.23 1.15
N SER A 80 3.05 -21.41 0.53
CA SER A 80 2.18 -22.51 0.99
C SER A 80 2.59 -23.10 2.36
N ASN A 81 3.85 -22.90 2.76
CA ASN A 81 4.40 -23.37 4.04
C ASN A 81 4.27 -22.34 5.18
N GLY A 82 3.65 -21.18 4.93
CA GLY A 82 3.52 -20.10 5.91
C GLY A 82 4.67 -19.07 5.88
N ASN A 83 5.79 -19.39 5.22
CA ASN A 83 6.85 -18.42 4.98
C ASN A 83 6.34 -17.30 4.07
N SER A 84 7.00 -16.15 4.13
CA SER A 84 6.63 -15.00 3.31
C SER A 84 7.86 -14.28 2.81
N HIS A 85 7.71 -13.60 1.68
CA HIS A 85 8.70 -12.64 1.24
C HIS A 85 8.02 -11.36 0.78
N GLY A 86 8.77 -10.27 0.83
CA GLY A 86 8.36 -8.95 0.37
C GLY A 86 9.33 -8.43 -0.68
N ILE A 87 8.84 -7.68 -1.65
CA ILE A 87 9.65 -7.06 -2.70
C ILE A 87 9.29 -5.59 -2.78
N LEU A 88 10.29 -4.74 -2.62
CA LEU A 88 10.21 -3.30 -2.85
C LEU A 88 10.98 -2.97 -4.13
N LEU A 89 10.38 -2.21 -5.04
CA LEU A 89 11.10 -1.51 -6.09
C LEU A 89 11.28 -0.04 -5.66
N LEU A 90 12.49 0.35 -5.32
CA LEU A 90 12.81 1.71 -4.92
C LEU A 90 12.91 2.62 -6.17
N ASN A 91 11.76 2.96 -6.72
CA ASN A 91 11.64 3.83 -7.89
C ASN A 91 10.42 4.77 -7.73
N SER A 92 10.60 6.05 -8.06
CA SER A 92 9.58 7.10 -7.92
C SER A 92 8.93 7.53 -9.24
N ASN A 93 9.35 6.96 -10.38
CA ASN A 93 8.75 7.26 -11.68
C ASN A 93 7.35 6.64 -11.77
N ALA A 94 6.53 7.14 -12.70
CA ALA A 94 5.26 6.49 -13.00
C ALA A 94 5.51 5.04 -13.44
N MET A 95 4.72 4.12 -12.91
CA MET A 95 4.88 2.70 -13.19
C MET A 95 3.54 1.98 -13.14
N GLU A 96 3.53 0.75 -13.62
CA GLU A 96 2.39 -0.15 -13.51
C GLU A 96 2.85 -1.56 -13.17
N TYR A 97 2.02 -2.26 -12.41
CA TYR A 97 2.19 -3.66 -12.04
C TYR A 97 1.09 -4.47 -12.69
N THR A 98 1.44 -5.38 -13.61
CA THR A 98 0.50 -6.31 -14.24
C THR A 98 0.64 -7.70 -13.61
N LEU A 99 -0.46 -8.21 -13.05
CA LEU A 99 -0.58 -9.52 -12.41
C LEU A 99 -1.14 -10.53 -13.42
N MET A 100 -0.55 -11.73 -13.48
CA MET A 100 -0.85 -12.75 -14.49
C MET A 100 -1.18 -14.12 -13.86
N PRO A 101 -2.08 -14.94 -14.47
CA PRO A 101 -2.56 -16.19 -13.88
C PRO A 101 -1.50 -17.28 -13.69
N ALA A 102 -0.41 -17.23 -14.45
CA ALA A 102 0.67 -18.21 -14.42
C ALA A 102 1.69 -17.86 -13.32
N PRO A 103 1.22 -17.81 -12.06
CA PRO A 103 1.35 -16.70 -11.12
C PRO A 103 2.60 -15.88 -11.38
N ALA A 104 2.42 -14.71 -11.98
CA ALA A 104 3.54 -13.87 -12.37
C ALA A 104 3.17 -12.39 -12.24
N MET A 105 4.20 -11.56 -12.12
CA MET A 105 4.06 -10.11 -12.02
C MET A 105 5.03 -9.45 -13.00
N SER A 106 4.53 -8.49 -13.77
CA SER A 106 5.33 -7.65 -14.64
C SER A 106 5.30 -6.21 -14.14
N VAL A 107 6.46 -5.60 -14.02
CA VAL A 107 6.60 -4.19 -13.65
C VAL A 107 7.08 -3.44 -14.87
N LYS A 108 6.40 -2.35 -15.20
CA LYS A 108 6.78 -1.40 -16.25
C LYS A 108 6.92 -0.03 -15.63
N THR A 109 8.05 0.65 -15.84
CA THR A 109 8.27 2.02 -15.36
C THR A 109 8.82 2.91 -16.46
N ILE A 110 8.46 4.20 -16.43
CA ILE A 110 8.83 5.18 -17.46
C ILE A 110 10.22 5.81 -17.25
N GLY A 111 11.01 5.31 -16.29
CA GLY A 111 12.35 5.83 -16.02
C GLY A 111 12.97 5.31 -14.73
N GLY A 112 14.11 5.89 -14.37
CA GLY A 112 14.87 5.52 -13.18
C GLY A 112 15.70 4.25 -13.38
N ILE A 113 15.88 3.50 -12.29
CA ILE A 113 16.63 2.24 -12.27
C ILE A 113 15.79 1.13 -11.65
N LEU A 114 16.23 -0.11 -11.81
CA LEU A 114 15.68 -1.27 -11.12
C LEU A 114 16.44 -1.52 -9.83
N ASP A 115 16.05 -0.82 -8.76
CA ASP A 115 16.61 -0.98 -7.41
C ASP A 115 15.66 -1.81 -6.54
N PHE A 116 15.89 -3.12 -6.47
CA PHE A 116 15.02 -4.07 -5.78
C PHE A 116 15.58 -4.46 -4.41
N PHE A 117 14.71 -4.42 -3.39
CA PHE A 117 14.97 -4.99 -2.08
C PHE A 117 14.06 -6.19 -1.86
N VAL A 118 14.66 -7.33 -1.52
CA VAL A 118 13.95 -8.58 -1.22
C VAL A 118 14.05 -8.86 0.28
N PHE A 119 12.90 -8.98 0.92
CA PHE A 119 12.77 -9.27 2.34
C PHE A 119 12.26 -10.69 2.51
N ILE A 120 12.94 -11.50 3.32
CA ILE A 120 12.59 -12.90 3.54
C ILE A 120 12.27 -13.09 5.02
N GLY A 121 11.10 -13.64 5.32
CA GLY A 121 10.68 -13.90 6.70
C GLY A 121 9.93 -15.23 6.83
N ASP A 122 10.00 -15.80 8.03
CA ASP A 122 9.30 -17.05 8.36
C ASP A 122 7.77 -16.86 8.46
N ASN A 123 7.30 -15.62 8.50
CA ASN A 123 5.90 -15.23 8.50
C ASN A 123 5.73 -13.80 7.94
N PRO A 124 4.49 -13.37 7.60
CA PRO A 124 4.23 -12.03 7.06
C PRO A 124 4.67 -10.88 7.98
N GLU A 125 4.56 -11.03 9.30
CA GLU A 125 4.93 -9.98 10.25
C GLU A 125 6.43 -9.70 10.20
N HIS A 126 7.26 -10.74 10.17
CA HIS A 126 8.72 -10.61 10.06
C HIS A 126 9.12 -9.87 8.77
N VAL A 127 8.45 -10.15 7.64
CA VAL A 127 8.67 -9.42 6.38
C VAL A 127 8.42 -7.92 6.54
N ILE A 128 7.32 -7.54 7.20
CA ILE A 128 6.99 -6.12 7.44
C ILE A 128 7.98 -5.48 8.43
N GLN A 129 8.45 -6.21 9.44
CA GLN A 129 9.48 -5.73 10.36
C GLN A 129 10.80 -5.44 9.63
N LEU A 130 11.21 -6.29 8.69
CA LEU A 130 12.40 -6.06 7.85
C LEU A 130 12.20 -4.88 6.90
N TYR A 131 11.05 -4.81 6.22
CA TYR A 131 10.71 -3.70 5.33
C TYR A 131 10.76 -2.35 6.05
N THR A 132 10.08 -2.23 7.19
CA THR A 132 10.06 -1.01 8.00
C THR A 132 11.43 -0.72 8.65
N SER A 133 12.29 -1.71 8.84
CA SER A 133 13.68 -1.45 9.27
C SER A 133 14.51 -0.75 8.19
N LEU A 134 14.21 -0.98 6.91
CA LEU A 134 14.87 -0.32 5.78
C LEU A 134 14.32 1.08 5.53
N ILE A 135 13.00 1.21 5.40
CA ILE A 135 12.36 2.49 4.99
C ILE A 135 12.14 3.47 6.17
N GLY A 136 12.31 2.98 7.40
CA GLY A 136 11.99 3.71 8.62
C GLY A 136 10.76 3.14 9.32
N ARG A 137 10.86 2.99 10.65
CA ARG A 137 9.74 2.52 11.47
C ARG A 137 8.68 3.62 11.56
N THR A 138 7.42 3.22 11.63
CA THR A 138 6.30 4.14 11.86
C THR A 138 6.53 4.96 13.13
N PHE A 139 6.21 6.25 13.06
CA PHE A 139 6.30 7.13 14.23
C PHE A 139 5.37 6.66 15.35
N MET A 140 5.71 6.96 16.60
CA MET A 140 4.85 6.70 17.74
C MET A 140 3.82 7.84 17.85
N PRO A 141 2.53 7.61 17.58
CA PRO A 141 1.53 8.65 17.76
C PRO A 141 1.32 8.96 19.26
N SER A 142 0.94 10.19 19.57
CA SER A 142 0.53 10.59 20.91
C SER A 142 -0.71 9.81 21.34
N PHE A 143 -0.84 9.51 22.64
CA PHE A 143 -1.93 8.69 23.17
C PHE A 143 -3.32 9.18 22.76
N TRP A 144 -3.55 10.50 22.75
CA TRP A 144 -4.82 11.08 22.36
C TRP A 144 -5.20 10.84 20.89
N ALA A 145 -4.25 10.57 19.99
CA ALA A 145 -4.53 10.36 18.58
C ALA A 145 -5.34 9.08 18.30
N PHE A 146 -5.31 8.11 19.25
CA PHE A 146 -6.07 6.86 19.17
C PHE A 146 -7.54 7.00 19.52
N GLY A 147 -7.97 8.13 20.09
CA GLY A 147 -9.39 8.32 20.37
C GLY A 147 -10.17 8.80 19.14
N PHE A 148 -11.49 8.74 19.23
CA PHE A 148 -12.40 9.10 18.15
C PHE A 148 -12.32 10.61 17.81
N GLN A 149 -12.24 10.93 16.50
CA GLN A 149 -12.10 12.29 15.99
C GLN A 149 -13.33 12.68 15.16
N LEU A 150 -13.74 13.96 15.27
CA LEU A 150 -14.83 14.52 14.47
C LEU A 150 -14.25 15.47 13.44
N SER A 151 -14.67 15.30 12.19
CA SER A 151 -14.30 16.20 11.10
C SER A 151 -15.43 16.22 10.07
N LYS A 152 -15.57 17.36 9.41
CA LYS A 152 -16.46 17.57 8.29
C LYS A 152 -15.89 18.71 7.46
N TRP A 153 -15.83 18.51 6.16
CA TRP A 153 -15.57 19.63 5.26
C TRP A 153 -16.79 20.56 5.21
N ASN A 154 -16.55 21.87 5.28
CA ASN A 154 -17.59 22.91 5.21
C ASN A 154 -18.51 22.99 6.44
N TYR A 155 -17.95 23.15 7.64
CA TYR A 155 -18.67 23.76 8.76
C TYR A 155 -18.95 25.24 8.43
N LYS A 156 -20.20 25.69 8.56
CA LYS A 156 -20.60 27.05 8.15
C LYS A 156 -20.02 28.13 9.04
N ASP A 157 -20.00 27.87 10.34
CA ASP A 157 -19.52 28.80 11.37
C ASP A 157 -19.10 28.05 12.65
N LEU A 158 -18.61 28.82 13.63
CA LEU A 158 -18.21 28.30 14.93
C LEU A 158 -19.39 27.74 15.75
N ASN A 159 -20.61 28.25 15.53
CA ASN A 159 -21.79 27.78 16.27
C ASN A 159 -22.18 26.37 15.84
N GLU A 160 -22.06 26.03 14.55
CA GLU A 160 -22.25 24.66 14.06
C GLU A 160 -21.26 23.67 14.70
N VAL A 161 -19.99 24.08 14.84
CA VAL A 161 -18.97 23.26 15.51
C VAL A 161 -19.30 23.06 16.99
N LYS A 162 -19.63 24.13 17.72
CA LYS A 162 -20.03 24.05 19.15
C LYS A 162 -21.26 23.16 19.35
N ALA A 163 -22.30 23.34 18.55
CA ALA A 163 -23.51 22.53 18.62
C ALA A 163 -23.24 21.04 18.32
N THR A 164 -22.29 20.74 17.42
CA THR A 164 -21.84 19.37 17.14
C THR A 164 -21.17 18.75 18.36
N VAL A 165 -20.27 19.50 19.00
CA VAL A 165 -19.55 19.08 20.21
C VAL A 165 -20.51 18.86 21.39
N GLU A 166 -21.42 19.81 21.65
CA GLU A 166 -22.43 19.73 22.71
C GLU A 166 -23.34 18.51 22.55
N ARG A 167 -23.69 18.17 21.31
CA ARG A 167 -24.48 16.96 21.01
C ARG A 167 -23.75 15.68 21.40
N GLN A 168 -22.46 15.57 21.11
CA GLN A 168 -21.66 14.40 21.50
C GLN A 168 -21.57 14.26 23.02
N ILE A 169 -21.36 15.39 23.72
CA ILE A 169 -21.34 15.43 25.20
C ILE A 169 -22.70 15.00 25.75
N LYS A 170 -23.81 15.54 25.23
CA LYS A 170 -25.18 15.20 25.64
C LYS A 170 -25.49 13.71 25.49
N HIS A 171 -24.98 13.07 24.43
CA HIS A 171 -25.17 11.64 24.17
C HIS A 171 -24.06 10.75 24.76
N GLN A 172 -23.13 11.32 25.53
CA GLN A 172 -22.03 10.59 26.17
C GLN A 172 -21.18 9.76 25.18
N ILE A 173 -21.04 10.25 23.94
CA ILE A 173 -20.18 9.60 22.93
C ILE A 173 -18.74 10.05 23.19
N PRO A 174 -17.79 9.13 23.44
CA PRO A 174 -16.39 9.48 23.65
C PRO A 174 -15.77 10.07 22.38
N TYR A 175 -15.08 11.19 22.51
CA TYR A 175 -14.26 11.78 21.45
C TYR A 175 -13.04 12.46 22.07
N VAL A 176 -11.97 12.57 21.30
CA VAL A 176 -10.74 13.22 21.73
C VAL A 176 -10.97 14.71 21.84
N ARG A 177 -10.74 15.25 23.03
CA ARG A 177 -10.49 16.68 23.20
C ARG A 177 -8.98 16.83 23.27
N PRO A 178 -8.34 17.58 22.36
CA PRO A 178 -6.98 18.02 22.61
C PRO A 178 -7.02 18.80 23.93
N ASP A 179 -6.43 18.25 24.98
CA ASP A 179 -6.57 18.78 26.32
C ASP A 179 -6.02 20.22 26.39
N CYS A 180 -6.90 21.20 26.58
CA CYS A 180 -6.52 22.50 27.12
C CYS A 180 -6.28 22.46 28.64
N ASN A 181 -6.46 21.31 29.32
CA ASN A 181 -6.40 21.17 30.77
C ASN A 181 -5.55 19.97 31.21
N SER A 182 -4.28 19.92 30.80
CA SER A 182 -3.25 19.22 31.57
C SER A 182 -2.56 20.24 32.50
N SER A 183 -3.20 20.49 33.64
CA SER A 183 -2.62 21.14 34.81
C SER A 183 -3.08 20.39 36.05
#